data_AF-A0A9R1HXJ2-F1
#
_entry.id   AF-A0A9R1HXJ2-F1
#
_cell.length_a   1.000
_cell.length_b   1.000
_cell.length_c   1.000
_cell.angle_alpha   90.00
_cell.angle_beta   90.00
_cell.angle_gamma   90.00
#
_symmetry.space_group_name_H-M   'P 1'
#
loop_
_entity.id
_entity.type
_entity.pdbx_description
1 polymer ?
#
loop_
_entity_poly.entity_id
_entity_poly.type
_entity_poly.pdbx_seq_one_letter_code
_entity_poly.pdbx_strand_id
1 'polypeptide(L)' 'MGVKEYVQSEFDNVEAEIINANKDLFPGTITFDDFLWAFGVLRSRVFPELRGDKLALIPFADL' A
#
# COMPACT_ATOMS: atom_id res chain seq x y z
N MET A 1 2.56 -5.54 -19.29
CA MET A 1 2.23 -6.05 -17.94
C MET A 1 0.93 -5.40 -17.52
N GLY A 2 -0.03 -6.18 -17.03
CA GLY A 2 -1.22 -5.61 -16.41
C GLY A 2 -0.89 -5.03 -15.04
N VAL A 3 -1.79 -4.18 -14.53
CA VAL A 3 -1.62 -3.53 -13.22
C VAL A 3 -1.50 -4.56 -12.10
N LYS A 4 -2.22 -5.68 -12.20
CA LYS A 4 -2.19 -6.74 -11.18
C LYS A 4 -0.81 -7.40 -11.11
N GLU A 5 -0.21 -7.73 -12.26
CA GLU A 5 1.11 -8.35 -12.31
C GLU A 5 2.19 -7.41 -11.79
N TYR A 6 2.06 -6.11 -12.09
CA TYR A 6 2.95 -5.09 -11.53
C TYR A 6 2.84 -5.01 -10.00
N VAL A 7 1.62 -4.90 -9.46
CA VAL A 7 1.40 -4.79 -8.01
C VAL A 7 1.86 -6.06 -7.27
N GLN A 8 1.72 -7.24 -7.88
CA GLN A 8 2.25 -8.50 -7.32
C GLN A 8 3.78 -8.44 -7.21
N SER A 9 4.46 -8.03 -8.29
CA SER A 9 5.93 -7.93 -8.26
C SER A 9 6.42 -6.95 -7.20
N GLU A 10 5.72 -5.82 -7.01
CA GLU A 10 6.05 -4.85 -5.96
C GLU A 10 5.79 -5.41 -4.55
N PHE A 11 4.70 -6.16 -4.38
CA PHE A 11 4.42 -6.84 -3.11
C PHE A 11 5.53 -7.84 -2.76
N ASP A 12 5.93 -8.69 -3.71
CA ASP A 12 7.00 -9.68 -3.48
C ASP A 12 8.31 -9.01 -3.04
N ASN A 13 8.66 -7.86 -3.66
CA ASN A 13 9.83 -7.07 -3.28
C ASN A 13 9.70 -6.48 -1.87
N VAL A 14 8.57 -5.84 -1.55
CA VAL A 14 8.32 -5.23 -0.22
C VAL A 14 8.26 -6.31 0.87
N GLU A 15 7.67 -7.46 0.57
CA GLU A 15 7.60 -8.59 1.50
C GLU A 15 9.01 -9.10 1.83
N ALA A 16 9.86 -9.29 0.82
CA ALA A 16 11.23 -9.77 1.01
C ALA A 16 12.12 -8.76 1.73
N GLU A 17 12.11 -7.49 1.31
CA GLU A 17 13.09 -6.49 1.74
C GLU A 17 12.69 -5.73 3.01
N ILE A 18 11.38 -5.59 3.27
CA ILE A 18 10.87 -4.76 4.37
C ILE A 18 10.11 -5.60 5.39
N ILE A 19 9.07 -6.32 4.98
CA ILE A 19 8.18 -7.00 5.94
C ILE A 19 8.92 -8.14 6.63
N ASN A 20 9.54 -9.04 5.85
CA ASN A 20 10.29 -10.18 6.39
C ASN A 20 11.58 -9.78 7.11
N ALA A 21 12.17 -8.65 6.74
CA ALA A 21 13.36 -8.12 7.40
C ALA A 21 13.05 -7.49 8.77
N ASN A 22 11.82 -7.01 8.99
CA ASN A 22 11.42 -6.26 10.19
C ASN A 22 10.19 -6.89 10.88
N LYS A 23 10.23 -8.20 11.14
CA LYS A 23 9.09 -8.96 11.68
C LYS A 23 8.57 -8.47 13.03
N ASP A 24 9.40 -7.77 13.80
CA ASP A 24 9.02 -7.12 15.06
C ASP A 24 8.05 -5.94 14.83
N LEU A 25 8.16 -5.25 13.69
CA LEU A 25 7.25 -4.19 13.28
C LEU A 25 5.98 -4.74 12.59
N PHE A 26 6.06 -5.95 12.04
CA PHE A 26 4.96 -6.63 11.34
C PHE A 26 4.62 -7.97 12.03
N PRO A 27 3.96 -7.94 13.21
CA PRO A 27 3.73 -9.14 14.02
C PRO A 27 2.70 -10.12 13.43
N GLY A 28 2.10 -9.82 12.27
CA GLY A 28 1.14 -10.67 11.57
C GLY A 28 1.57 -10.95 10.13
N THR A 29 1.02 -12.01 9.55
CA THR A 29 1.22 -12.30 8.12
C THR A 29 0.45 -11.29 7.29
N ILE A 30 1.17 -10.57 6.42
CA ILE A 30 0.58 -9.68 5.41
C ILE A 30 0.47 -10.49 4.12
N THR A 31 -0.73 -10.58 3.55
CA THR A 31 -0.97 -11.29 2.30
C THR A 31 -0.98 -10.33 1.11
N PHE A 32 -0.89 -10.88 -0.10
CA PHE A 32 -1.06 -10.08 -1.31
C PHE A 32 -2.45 -9.40 -1.37
N ASP A 33 -3.49 -10.05 -0.85
CA ASP A 33 -4.83 -9.46 -0.83
C ASP A 33 -4.89 -8.23 0.10
N ASP A 34 -4.19 -8.25 1.23
CA ASP A 34 -4.08 -7.09 2.13
C ASP A 34 -3.34 -5.94 1.44
N PHE A 35 -2.27 -6.24 0.72
CA PHE A 35 -1.50 -5.27 -0.03
C PHE A 35 -2.31 -4.67 -1.18
N LEU A 36 -3.03 -5.50 -1.94
CA LEU A 36 -3.89 -5.08 -3.04
C LEU A 36 -5.07 -4.24 -2.53
N TRP A 37 -5.64 -4.60 -1.38
CA TRP A 37 -6.65 -3.78 -0.69
C TRP A 37 -6.09 -2.40 -0.36
N ALA A 38 -4.93 -2.31 0.28
CA ALA A 38 -4.30 -1.04 0.63
C ALA A 38 -3.95 -0.20 -0.61
N PHE A 39 -3.44 -0.82 -1.68
CA PHE A 39 -3.22 -0.17 -2.97
C PHE A 39 -4.52 0.39 -3.56
N GLY A 40 -5.61 -0.39 -3.51
CA GLY A 40 -6.94 0.03 -3.97
C GLY A 40 -7.48 1.22 -3.17
N VAL A 41 -7.33 1.20 -1.84
CA VAL A 41 -7.65 2.31 -0.93
C VAL A 41 -6.87 3.55 -1.35
N LEU A 42 -5.55 3.47 -1.47
CA LEU A 42 -4.71 4.60 -1.88
C LEU A 42 -5.16 5.16 -3.23
N ARG A 43 -5.31 4.30 -4.24
CA ARG A 43 -5.68 4.75 -5.60
C ARG A 43 -7.05 5.42 -5.68
N SER A 44 -8.00 5.04 -4.84
CA SER A 44 -9.39 5.52 -4.91
C SER A 44 -9.71 6.66 -3.95
N ARG A 45 -8.91 6.87 -2.90
CA ARG A 45 -9.27 7.76 -1.78
C ARG A 45 -8.25 8.85 -1.48
N VAL A 46 -7.06 8.82 -2.09
CA VAL A 46 -6.06 9.86 -1.87
C VAL A 46 -6.43 11.17 -2.54
N PHE A 47 -6.18 12.26 -1.81
CA PHE A 47 -6.21 13.61 -2.36
C PHE A 47 -4.82 13.94 -2.93
N PRO A 48 -4.71 14.30 -4.22
CA PRO A 48 -3.47 14.82 -4.76
C PRO A 48 -3.18 16.21 -4.17
N GLU A 49 -1.92 16.43 -3.77
CA GLU A 49 -1.35 17.75 -3.43
C GLU A 49 -2.03 18.52 -2.28
N LEU A 50 -2.22 17.88 -1.12
CA LEU A 50 -2.58 18.62 0.09
C LEU A 50 -1.33 19.22 0.74
N ARG A 51 -1.20 20.55 0.74
CA ARG A 51 -0.15 21.30 1.48
C ARG A 51 1.30 20.86 1.19
N GLY A 52 1.59 20.43 -0.03
CA GLY A 52 2.93 20.02 -0.46
C GLY A 52 3.21 18.51 -0.36
N ASP A 53 2.28 17.73 0.20
CA ASP A 53 2.36 16.27 0.19
C ASP A 53 1.88 15.69 -1.14
N LYS A 54 2.63 14.72 -1.68
CA LYS A 54 2.31 14.10 -2.97
C LYS A 54 1.03 13.24 -2.93
N LEU A 55 0.70 12.66 -1.77
CA LEU A 55 -0.47 11.83 -1.53
C LEU A 55 -0.93 11.95 -0.07
N ALA A 56 -2.20 12.24 0.17
CA ALA A 56 -2.78 12.30 1.52
C ALA A 56 -4.09 11.51 1.61
N LEU A 57 -4.21 10.65 2.63
CA LEU A 57 -5.48 10.06 3.08
C LEU A 57 -6.02 10.92 4.22
N ILE A 58 -7.23 11.46 4.07
CA ILE A 58 -7.85 12.35 5.05
C ILE A 58 -9.15 11.69 5.53
N PRO A 59 -9.17 11.12 6.75
CA PRO A 59 -10.38 10.53 7.30
C PRO A 59 -11.56 11.50 7.25
N PHE A 60 -12.76 10.98 6.98
CA PHE A 60 -14.02 11.72 6.82
C PHE A 60 -14.13 12.59 5.57
N ALA A 61 -13.02 13.02 4.97
CA ALA A 61 -13.07 13.70 3.67
C ALA A 61 -13.12 12.71 2.51
N ASP A 62 -12.74 11.45 2.73
CA ASP A 62 -12.71 10.36 1.76
C ASP A 62 -13.98 9.46 1.75
N LEU A 63 -15.07 9.93 2.39
CA LEU A 63 -16.35 9.22 2.52
C LEU A 63 -17.26 9.37 1.29
#